data_AF-A0A4V1IS43-F1
#
_entry.id   AF-A0A4V1IS43-F1
#
_cell.length_a   1.000
_cell.length_b   1.000
_cell.length_c   1.000
_cell.angle_alpha   90.00
_cell.angle_beta   90.00
_cell.angle_gamma   90.00
#
_symmetry.space_group_name_H-M   'P 1'
#
loop_
_entity.id
_entity.type
_entity.pdbx_description
1 polymer ?
#
loop_
_entity_poly.entity_id
_entity_poly.type
_entity_poly.pdbx_seq_one_letter_code
_entity_poly.pdbx_strand_id
1 'polypeptide(L)'
;VCFLCRKTGHSIRFCPTPGATSLEDAPETTVEGICYKCGSGEHRSAQCRKKVHPDNPYPFAQCFVCNQQGHLAGACPQNDKGLYPQGGGCRFCGSVRHLARDCKPAQQGKHLLIRQRFLALTYSYSSRSPLPIKSSS
;
A
#
# COMPACT_ATOMS: atom_id res chain seq x y z
N VAL A 1 -10.28 7.81 -8.98
CA VAL A 1 -9.18 8.78 -9.16
C VAL A 1 -8.48 8.44 -10.46
N CYS A 2 -8.24 9.42 -11.32
CA CYS A 2 -7.51 9.25 -12.56
C CYS A 2 -6.00 9.18 -12.29
N PHE A 3 -5.30 8.23 -12.89
CA PHE A 3 -3.87 8.05 -12.66
C PHE A 3 -3.00 9.04 -13.45
N LEU A 4 -3.56 9.69 -14.47
CA LEU A 4 -2.87 10.71 -15.27
C LEU A 4 -2.99 12.11 -14.63
N CYS A 5 -4.22 12.61 -14.43
CA CYS A 5 -4.44 13.96 -13.90
C CYS A 5 -4.77 14.03 -12.39
N ARG A 6 -4.78 12.90 -11.67
CA ARG A 6 -5.03 12.79 -10.21
C ARG A 6 -6.41 13.28 -9.73
N LYS A 7 -7.33 13.68 -10.62
CA LYS A 7 -8.70 14.10 -10.28
C LYS A 7 -9.61 12.89 -10.00
N THR A 8 -10.61 13.06 -9.13
CA THR A 8 -11.66 12.05 -8.89
C THR A 8 -12.77 12.14 -9.95
N GLY A 9 -13.63 11.12 -10.05
CA GLY A 9 -14.77 11.13 -10.98
C GLY A 9 -14.53 10.48 -12.35
N HIS A 10 -13.28 10.16 -12.74
CA HIS A 10 -13.00 9.45 -13.99
C HIS A 10 -11.78 8.51 -13.89
N SER A 11 -11.63 7.61 -14.87
CA SER A 11 -10.47 6.73 -15.06
C SER A 11 -9.54 7.29 -16.14
N ILE A 12 -8.34 6.72 -16.28
CA ILE A 12 -7.36 7.19 -17.29
C ILE A 12 -7.93 7.16 -18.72
N ARG A 13 -8.81 6.20 -19.02
CA ARG A 13 -9.46 6.04 -20.33
C ARG A 13 -10.51 7.12 -20.63
N PHE A 14 -11.04 7.75 -19.59
CA PHE A 14 -12.06 8.79 -19.70
C PHE A 14 -11.52 10.11 -19.14
N CYS A 15 -10.21 10.35 -19.28
CA CYS A 15 -9.60 11.57 -18.77
C CYS A 15 -9.95 12.75 -19.68
N PRO A 16 -10.64 13.79 -19.19
CA PRO A 16 -11.08 14.92 -20.01
C PRO A 16 -9.94 15.90 -20.34
N THR A 17 -8.70 15.58 -19.97
CA THR A 17 -7.54 16.45 -20.19
C THR A 17 -6.98 16.19 -21.59
N PRO A 18 -6.79 17.23 -22.45
CA PRO A 18 -6.15 17.08 -23.75
C PRO A 18 -4.71 16.57 -23.54
N GLY A 19 -4.34 15.48 -24.23
CA GLY A 19 -3.11 14.71 -23.97
C GLY A 19 -3.36 13.31 -23.37
N ALA A 20 -4.59 12.98 -22.96
CA ALA A 20 -4.97 11.60 -22.63
C ALA A 20 -5.07 10.69 -23.87
N THR A 21 -5.26 11.28 -25.06
CA THR A 21 -5.36 10.60 -26.36
C THR A 21 -4.24 10.96 -27.34
N SER A 22 -3.40 11.95 -27.00
CA SER A 22 -2.31 12.45 -27.83
C SER A 22 -1.00 12.30 -27.07
N LEU A 23 -0.51 11.06 -27.04
CA LEU A 23 0.85 10.73 -26.62
C LEU A 23 1.72 10.72 -27.86
N GLU A 24 1.91 11.88 -28.48
CA GLU A 24 2.82 12.06 -29.61
C GLU A 24 4.28 12.30 -29.16
N ASP A 25 4.50 12.60 -27.86
CA ASP A 25 5.83 12.79 -27.25
C ASP A 25 6.07 11.98 -25.95
N ALA A 26 5.15 11.10 -25.56
CA ALA A 26 5.38 10.18 -24.44
C ALA A 26 5.77 8.81 -24.99
N PRO A 27 6.84 8.17 -24.47
CA PRO A 27 7.28 6.87 -24.97
C PRO A 27 6.10 5.90 -25.00
N GLU A 28 5.81 5.34 -26.18
CA GLU A 28 4.64 4.54 -26.58
C GLU A 28 4.32 3.31 -25.69
N THR A 29 5.02 3.13 -24.57
CA THR A 29 4.97 1.97 -23.69
C THR A 29 3.94 2.01 -22.55
N THR A 30 3.11 3.06 -22.39
CA THR A 30 2.42 3.29 -21.08
C THR A 30 0.89 3.34 -21.04
N VAL A 31 0.14 2.82 -22.03
CA VAL A 31 -1.34 2.73 -21.90
C VAL A 31 -1.85 1.30 -21.74
N GLU A 32 -1.11 0.31 -22.24
CA GLU A 32 -1.36 -1.09 -21.90
C GLU A 32 -0.61 -1.43 -20.61
N GLY A 33 -1.36 -1.76 -19.56
CA GLY A 33 -0.83 -1.96 -18.21
C GLY A 33 0.06 -3.19 -18.14
N ILE A 34 1.34 -3.03 -18.50
CA ILE A 34 2.34 -4.08 -18.37
C ILE A 34 2.54 -4.47 -16.91
N CYS A 35 2.82 -5.75 -16.70
CA CYS A 35 3.23 -6.27 -15.42
C CYS A 35 4.63 -5.76 -15.09
N TYR A 36 4.72 -4.87 -14.11
CA TYR A 36 6.00 -4.30 -13.68
C TYR A 36 7.02 -5.31 -13.13
N LYS A 37 6.58 -6.54 -12.82
CA LYS A 37 7.44 -7.64 -12.35
C LYS A 37 8.08 -8.42 -13.50
N CYS A 38 7.41 -8.55 -14.65
CA CYS A 38 7.85 -9.46 -15.70
C CYS A 38 7.73 -8.93 -17.14
N GLY A 39 7.23 -7.71 -17.34
CA GLY A 39 7.07 -7.06 -18.63
C GLY A 39 5.87 -7.50 -19.47
N SER A 40 5.09 -8.49 -19.02
CA SER A 40 3.94 -9.02 -19.78
C SER A 40 2.70 -8.11 -19.67
N GLY A 41 2.00 -7.88 -20.79
CA GLY A 41 0.69 -7.21 -20.81
C GLY A 41 -0.51 -8.08 -20.38
N GLU A 42 -0.31 -9.39 -20.21
CA GLU A 42 -1.38 -10.37 -19.96
C GLU A 42 -2.01 -10.27 -18.57
N HIS A 43 -1.29 -9.68 -17.61
CA HIS A 43 -1.72 -9.63 -16.22
C HIS A 43 -1.16 -8.43 -15.48
N ARG A 44 -1.80 -8.08 -14.36
CA ARG A 44 -1.28 -7.04 -13.46
C ARG A 44 -0.23 -7.61 -12.51
N SER A 45 0.63 -6.75 -11.98
CA SER A 45 1.69 -7.10 -11.02
C SER A 45 1.20 -7.91 -9.80
N ALA A 46 -0.06 -7.73 -9.40
CA ALA A 46 -0.70 -8.48 -8.30
C ALA A 46 -0.98 -9.95 -8.65
N GLN A 47 -1.17 -10.28 -9.93
CA GLN A 47 -1.46 -11.62 -10.43
C GLN A 47 -0.19 -12.30 -10.98
N CYS A 48 0.96 -11.61 -10.95
CA CYS A 48 2.21 -12.14 -11.45
C CYS A 48 2.74 -13.25 -10.53
N ARG A 49 2.96 -14.44 -11.09
CA ARG A 49 3.55 -15.58 -10.38
C ARG A 49 5.05 -15.72 -10.60
N LYS A 50 5.67 -14.88 -11.44
CA LYS A 50 7.12 -14.93 -11.65
C LYS A 50 7.85 -14.45 -10.40
N LYS A 51 8.91 -15.16 -10.03
CA LYS A 51 9.83 -14.74 -8.97
C LYS A 51 10.64 -13.54 -9.47
N VAL A 52 10.76 -12.51 -8.65
CA VAL A 52 11.57 -11.31 -8.90
C VAL A 52 12.68 -11.24 -7.87
N HIS A 53 13.79 -10.61 -8.22
CA HIS A 53 14.89 -10.41 -7.28
C HIS A 53 14.43 -9.49 -6.13
N PRO A 54 14.78 -9.79 -4.86
CA PRO A 54 14.36 -8.97 -3.72
C PRO A 54 14.86 -7.52 -3.82
N ASP A 55 16.06 -7.31 -4.37
CA ASP A 55 16.66 -5.97 -4.51
C ASP A 55 16.00 -5.13 -5.61
N ASN A 56 15.40 -5.78 -6.62
CA ASN A 56 14.67 -5.11 -7.69
C ASN A 56 13.35 -5.83 -7.97
N PRO A 57 12.31 -5.57 -7.14
CA PRO A 57 11.04 -6.27 -7.23
C PRO A 57 10.17 -5.81 -8.42
N TYR A 58 10.55 -4.72 -9.09
CA TYR A 58 9.81 -4.12 -10.20
C TYR A 58 10.74 -3.68 -11.35
N PRO A 59 11.46 -4.63 -11.99
CA PRO A 59 12.47 -4.31 -13.00
C PRO A 59 11.88 -3.59 -14.22
N PHE A 60 10.61 -3.82 -14.54
CA PHE A 60 9.91 -3.21 -15.67
C PHE A 60 9.04 -2.00 -15.28
N ALA A 61 9.06 -1.57 -14.00
CA ALA A 61 8.40 -0.33 -13.62
C ALA A 61 9.22 0.86 -14.10
N GLN A 62 8.56 1.83 -14.74
CA GLN A 62 9.13 3.15 -14.98
C GLN A 62 8.66 4.13 -13.89
N CYS A 63 9.61 4.81 -13.27
CA CYS A 63 9.33 5.78 -12.23
C CYS A 63 8.80 7.09 -12.82
N PHE A 64 7.59 7.49 -12.44
CA PHE A 64 6.99 8.76 -12.89
C PHE A 64 7.66 10.03 -12.30
N VAL A 65 8.69 9.89 -11.46
CA VAL A 65 9.38 11.03 -10.84
C VAL A 65 10.72 11.28 -11.53
N CYS A 66 11.54 10.24 -11.71
CA CYS A 66 12.86 10.35 -12.33
C CYS A 66 12.96 9.72 -13.72
N ASN A 67 11.88 9.14 -14.24
CA ASN A 67 11.79 8.44 -15.53
C ASN A 67 12.70 7.20 -15.68
N GLN A 68 13.41 6.80 -14.62
CA GLN A 68 14.25 5.60 -14.61
C GLN A 68 13.42 4.33 -14.36
N GLN A 69 13.95 3.20 -14.80
CA GLN A 69 13.33 1.89 -14.60
C GLN A 69 13.80 1.22 -13.28
N GLY A 70 13.06 0.20 -12.83
CA GLY A 70 13.42 -0.64 -11.69
C GLY A 70 12.74 -0.27 -10.36
N HIS A 71 11.99 0.83 -10.30
CA HIS A 71 11.27 1.21 -9.10
C HIS A 71 10.00 2.01 -9.38
N LEU A 72 9.09 2.01 -8.41
CA LEU A 72 7.89 2.84 -8.43
C LEU A 72 8.18 4.18 -7.76
N ALA A 73 7.41 5.22 -8.09
CA ALA A 73 7.56 6.57 -7.51
C ALA A 73 7.65 6.59 -5.97
N GLY A 74 6.94 5.69 -5.27
CA GLY A 74 6.99 5.59 -3.81
C GLY A 74 8.33 5.12 -3.23
N ALA A 75 9.13 4.39 -4.01
CA ALA A 75 10.47 3.92 -3.64
C ALA A 75 11.59 4.75 -4.29
N CYS A 76 11.24 5.81 -5.02
CA CYS A 76 12.21 6.65 -5.70
C CYS A 76 13.03 7.47 -4.69
N PRO A 77 14.37 7.46 -4.77
CA PRO A 77 15.21 8.27 -3.88
C PRO A 77 15.04 9.77 -4.12
N GLN A 78 14.69 10.17 -5.35
CA GLN A 78 14.50 11.57 -5.76
C GLN A 78 13.07 12.10 -5.52
N ASN A 79 12.16 11.28 -4.96
CA ASN A 79 10.80 11.72 -4.71
C ASN A 79 10.70 12.38 -3.33
N ASP A 80 10.81 13.70 -3.25
CA ASP A 80 10.72 14.45 -1.98
C ASP A 80 9.36 14.28 -1.28
N LYS A 81 8.28 14.14 -2.07
CA LYS A 81 6.91 13.95 -1.55
C LYS A 81 6.66 12.52 -1.02
N GLY A 82 7.53 11.58 -1.36
CA GLY A 82 7.42 10.17 -0.97
C GLY A 82 6.09 9.52 -1.36
N LEU A 83 5.52 8.71 -0.47
CA LEU A 83 4.25 8.02 -0.72
C LEU A 83 3.03 8.94 -0.71
N TYR A 84 3.18 10.23 -0.37
CA TYR A 84 2.08 11.17 -0.16
C TYR A 84 2.02 12.16 -1.32
N PRO A 85 1.16 11.95 -2.34
CA PRO A 85 1.18 12.77 -3.57
C PRO A 85 0.85 14.24 -3.34
N GLN A 86 0.04 14.53 -2.32
CA GLN A 86 -0.33 15.88 -1.90
C GLN A 86 0.63 16.46 -0.85
N GLY A 87 1.74 15.78 -0.56
CA GLY A 87 2.65 16.12 0.54
C GLY A 87 2.11 15.70 1.91
N GLY A 88 2.78 16.16 2.96
CA GLY A 88 2.58 15.69 4.33
C GLY A 88 3.40 14.44 4.62
N GLY A 89 3.04 13.71 5.67
CA GLY A 89 3.76 12.52 6.10
C GLY A 89 2.94 11.65 7.05
N CYS A 90 3.56 10.58 7.53
CA CYS A 90 2.98 9.71 8.53
C CYS A 90 2.52 10.52 9.74
N ARG A 91 1.24 10.39 10.12
CA ARG A 91 0.65 11.17 11.24
C ARG A 91 1.28 10.88 12.61
N PHE A 92 2.03 9.79 12.73
CA PHE A 92 2.65 9.38 13.99
C PHE A 92 4.13 9.78 14.09
N CYS A 93 4.85 9.91 12.97
CA CYS A 93 6.30 10.17 12.99
C CYS A 93 6.80 11.14 11.91
N GLY A 94 5.90 11.71 11.09
CA GLY A 94 6.24 12.64 10.02
C GLY A 94 6.88 12.02 8.77
N SER A 95 7.28 10.74 8.79
CA SER A 95 7.97 10.12 7.66
C SER A 95 7.12 10.04 6.39
N VAL A 96 7.74 10.32 5.24
CA VAL A 96 7.13 10.20 3.91
C VAL A 96 7.37 8.84 3.23
N ARG A 97 8.11 7.94 3.89
CA ARG A 97 8.57 6.66 3.33
C ARG A 97 7.64 5.47 3.62
N HIS A 98 6.60 5.65 4.43
CA HIS A 98 5.60 4.62 4.72
C HIS A 98 4.23 5.24 4.94
N LEU A 99 3.17 4.43 4.79
CA LEU A 99 1.81 4.84 5.16
C LEU A 99 1.64 4.75 6.68
N ALA A 100 0.77 5.58 7.27
CA ALA A 100 0.54 5.60 8.72
C ALA A 100 0.16 4.22 9.32
N ARG A 101 -0.48 3.36 8.53
CA ARG A 101 -0.78 1.97 8.92
C ARG A 101 0.45 1.10 9.10
N ASP A 102 1.54 1.40 8.42
CA ASP A 102 2.80 0.64 8.43
C ASP A 102 3.82 1.27 9.41
N CYS A 103 3.40 2.26 10.20
CA CYS A 103 4.24 2.96 11.16
C CYS A 103 4.49 2.13 12.42
N LYS A 104 5.76 1.81 12.71
CA LYS A 104 6.17 1.03 13.89
C LYS A 104 5.63 1.61 15.23
N PRO A 105 5.76 2.91 15.52
CA PRO A 105 5.14 3.54 16.70
C PRO A 105 3.62 3.29 16.82
N ALA A 106 2.89 3.33 15.70
CA ALA A 106 1.45 3.08 15.68
C ALA A 106 1.09 1.60 15.89
N GLN A 107 1.97 0.69 15.45
CA GLN A 107 1.82 -0.75 15.64
C GLN A 107 2.06 -1.17 17.10
N GLN A 108 2.99 -0.51 17.81
CA GLN A 108 3.25 -0.76 19.22
C GLN A 108 2.03 -0.43 20.11
N GLY A 109 1.32 0.66 19.83
CA GLY A 109 0.09 1.03 20.57
C GLY A 109 -1.07 0.04 20.35
N LYS A 110 -1.22 -0.51 19.14
CA LYS A 110 -2.24 -1.52 18.85
C LYS A 110 -1.96 -2.86 19.52
N HIS A 111 -0.69 -3.28 19.56
CA HIS A 111 -0.29 -4.52 20.21
C HIS A 111 -0.47 -4.48 21.73
N LEU A 112 -0.23 -3.32 22.37
CA LEU A 112 -0.51 -3.14 23.80
C LEU A 112 -2.02 -3.23 24.11
N LEU A 113 -2.87 -2.60 23.30
CA LEU A 113 -4.33 -2.67 23.46
C LEU A 113 -4.88 -4.10 23.26
N ILE A 114 -4.33 -4.86 22.31
CA ILE A 114 -4.72 -6.27 22.11
C ILE A 114 -4.27 -7.11 23.32
N ARG A 115 -3.03 -6.94 23.81
CA ARG A 115 -2.54 -7.63 25.02
C ARG A 115 -3.33 -7.30 26.28
N GLN A 116 -3.70 -6.04 26.49
CA GLN A 116 -4.53 -5.63 27.64
C GLN A 116 -5.94 -6.23 27.58
N ARG A 117 -6.51 -6.41 26.37
CA ARG A 117 -7.80 -7.12 26.21
C ARG A 117 -7.69 -8.61 26.51
N PHE A 118 -6.59 -9.26 26.15
CA PHE A 118 -6.34 -10.66 26.51
C PHE A 118 -6.15 -10.85 28.03
N LEU A 119 -5.39 -9.98 28.69
CA LEU A 119 -5.20 -10.04 30.15
C LEU A 119 -6.50 -9.80 30.93
N ALA A 120 -7.35 -8.88 30.46
CA ALA A 120 -8.67 -8.64 31.07
C ALA A 120 -9.63 -9.83 30.92
N LEU A 121 -9.57 -10.55 29.80
CA LEU A 121 -10.37 -11.75 29.55
C LEU A 121 -9.90 -12.96 30.40
N THR A 122 -8.60 -13.13 30.61
CA THR A 122 -8.09 -14.22 31.45
C THR A 122 -8.28 -13.95 32.94
N TYR A 123 -8.16 -12.69 33.39
CA TYR A 123 -8.38 -12.31 34.79
C TYR A 123 -9.84 -12.53 35.23
N SER A 124 -10.80 -12.18 34.36
CA SER A 124 -12.23 -12.38 34.62
C SER A 124 -12.70 -13.84 34.56
N TYR A 125 -11.89 -14.74 33.97
CA TYR A 125 -12.13 -16.19 33.99
C TYR A 125 -11.63 -16.83 35.28
N SER A 126 -10.47 -16.42 35.80
CA SER A 126 -9.87 -17.02 37.00
C SER A 126 -10.55 -16.61 38.33
N SER A 127 -11.40 -15.57 38.31
CA SER A 127 -12.12 -15.06 39.49
C SER A 127 -13.56 -15.58 39.61
N ARG A 128 -14.02 -16.48 38.73
CA ARG A 128 -15.33 -17.15 38.88
C ARG A 128 -15.15 -18.42 39.72
N SER A 129 -15.49 -18.32 41.00
CA SER A 129 -15.64 -19.49 41.87
C SER A 129 -16.68 -20.46 41.27
N PRO A 130 -16.41 -21.79 41.24
CA PRO A 130 -17.38 -22.75 40.72
C PRO A 130 -18.67 -22.69 41.56
N LEU A 131 -19.82 -22.59 40.86
CA LEU A 131 -21.13 -22.64 41.49
C LEU A 131 -21.37 -24.04 42.09
N PRO A 132 -21.98 -24.15 43.28
CA PRO A 132 -22.25 -25.45 43.90
C PRO A 132 -23.24 -26.25 43.04
N ILE A 133 -22.85 -27.48 42.73
CA ILE A 133 -23.65 -28.45 41.99
C ILE A 133 -24.76 -28.90 42.94
N LYS A 134 -26.02 -28.52 42.69
CA LYS A 134 -27.16 -29.06 43.43
C LYS A 134 -27.39 -30.50 42.95
N SER A 135 -27.01 -31.46 43.78
CA SER A 135 -27.43 -32.86 43.64
C SER A 135 -28.89 -32.98 44.07
N SER A 136 -29.79 -33.18 43.12
CA SER A 136 -31.17 -33.56 43.37
C SER A 136 -31.26 -35.08 43.45
N SER A 137 -31.59 -35.58 44.64
CA SER A 137 -32.10 -36.93 44.91
C SER A 137 -33.56 -37.07 44.51
#